data_AF-A0A8R1E8J5-F1
#
_entry.id   AF-A0A8R1E8J5-F1
#
_cell.length_a   1.000
_cell.length_b   1.000
_cell.length_c   1.000
_cell.angle_alpha   90.00
_cell.angle_beta   90.00
_cell.angle_gamma   90.00
#
_symmetry.space_group_name_H-M   'P 1'
#
loop_
_entity.id
_entity.type
_entity.pdbx_description
1 polymer ?
#
loop_
_entity_poly.entity_id
_entity_poly.type
_entity_poly.pdbx_seq_one_letter_code
_entity_poly.pdbx_strand_id
1 'polypeptide(L)'
;MPDMLPPLNVRKTESVTKLGKIGFPVNTESRNYETDNIFFTAQILDTDESKIQKYVTKSNDIALSIGHAHDKKVKNEKCGWSLQKLERYLEKLSGLDEDDARLNHLKFAAKRMRYDELEVLIRLIRKDLDTDADAKTILKGVNEKAFSVFEQDGLDGVVEK
;
A
#
# COMPACT_ATOMS: atom_id res chain seq x y z
N MET A 1 -9.11 -4.47 47.73
CA MET A 1 -9.76 -4.47 46.41
C MET A 1 -8.67 -4.76 45.40
N PRO A 2 -8.75 -5.83 44.58
CA PRO A 2 -7.72 -6.08 43.59
C PRO A 2 -7.97 -5.21 42.35
N ASP A 3 -6.92 -4.51 41.92
CA ASP A 3 -6.87 -3.71 40.69
C ASP A 3 -7.30 -4.56 39.49
N MET A 4 -8.38 -4.13 38.83
CA MET A 4 -8.77 -4.69 37.53
C MET A 4 -7.85 -4.09 36.46
N LEU A 5 -6.93 -4.91 35.96
CA LEU A 5 -6.21 -4.63 34.71
C LEU A 5 -7.24 -4.47 33.58
N PRO A 6 -7.08 -3.47 32.69
CA PRO A 6 -7.96 -3.32 31.55
C PRO A 6 -7.82 -4.52 30.60
N PRO A 7 -8.92 -4.95 29.94
CA PRO A 7 -8.90 -6.11 29.06
C PRO A 7 -7.97 -5.89 27.85
N LEU A 8 -7.22 -6.93 27.51
CA LEU A 8 -6.16 -6.98 26.48
C LEU A 8 -6.61 -6.70 25.02
N ASN A 9 -7.84 -6.25 24.78
CA ASN A 9 -8.45 -6.22 23.44
C ASN A 9 -8.68 -4.82 22.84
N VAL A 10 -8.07 -3.77 23.41
CA VAL A 10 -8.28 -2.40 22.90
C VAL A 10 -7.10 -1.89 22.05
N ARG A 11 -5.93 -2.55 22.08
CA ARG A 11 -4.73 -2.10 21.35
C ARG A 11 -4.58 -2.66 19.93
N LYS A 12 -5.31 -3.72 19.56
CA LYS A 12 -5.21 -4.33 18.22
C LYS A 12 -6.14 -3.69 17.18
N THR A 13 -7.20 -3.02 17.60
CA THR A 13 -8.18 -2.41 16.68
C THR A 13 -7.73 -1.05 16.13
N GLU A 14 -6.96 -0.27 16.88
CA GLU A 14 -6.52 1.07 16.43
C GLU A 14 -5.54 1.04 15.25
N SER A 15 -4.68 0.03 15.15
CA SER A 15 -3.73 -0.11 14.03
C SER A 15 -4.45 -0.44 12.71
N VAL A 16 -5.54 -1.20 12.77
CA VAL A 16 -6.33 -1.57 11.57
C VAL A 16 -7.15 -0.38 11.07
N THR A 17 -7.61 0.51 11.97
CA THR A 17 -8.34 1.73 11.59
C THR A 17 -7.43 2.80 10.99
N LYS A 18 -6.17 2.92 11.43
CA LYS A 18 -5.21 3.92 10.88
C LYS A 18 -4.80 3.62 9.44
N LEU A 19 -4.73 2.34 9.04
CA LEU A 19 -4.50 1.95 7.65
C LEU A 19 -5.68 2.31 6.72
N GLY A 20 -6.86 2.68 7.25
CA GLY A 20 -8.02 3.15 6.47
C GLY A 20 -7.83 4.53 5.84
N LYS A 21 -6.88 5.33 6.33
CA LYS A 21 -6.60 6.71 5.87
C LYS A 21 -5.50 6.83 4.82
N ILE A 22 -4.82 5.72 4.50
CA ILE A 22 -3.70 5.67 3.53
C ILE A 22 -4.20 5.72 2.10
N GLY A 23 -5.45 5.36 1.86
CA GLY A 23 -6.09 5.52 0.56
C GLY A 23 -5.99 6.98 0.13
N PHE A 24 -5.62 7.20 -1.13
CA PHE A 24 -5.86 8.47 -1.83
C PHE A 24 -7.22 9.03 -1.42
N PRO A 25 -7.33 10.35 -1.19
CA PRO A 25 -8.38 10.97 -0.38
C PRO A 25 -9.75 10.34 -0.60
N VAL A 26 -10.23 9.58 0.40
CA VAL A 26 -11.59 9.04 0.47
C VAL A 26 -12.50 10.15 1.01
N ASN A 27 -12.67 11.23 0.25
CA ASN A 27 -13.70 12.22 0.58
C ASN A 27 -14.90 11.98 -0.33
N THR A 28 -16.00 11.52 0.28
CA THR A 28 -17.24 11.01 -0.33
C THR A 28 -18.12 12.09 -0.98
N GLU A 29 -17.53 13.15 -1.50
CA GLU A 29 -18.23 14.15 -2.29
C GLU A 29 -17.55 14.28 -3.65
N SER A 30 -18.03 13.44 -4.59
CA SER A 30 -18.08 13.71 -6.04
C SER A 30 -16.81 14.28 -6.73
N ARG A 31 -15.61 13.97 -6.22
CA ARG A 31 -14.38 14.08 -7.04
C ARG A 31 -14.21 12.82 -7.86
N ASN A 32 -13.95 13.01 -9.16
CA ASN A 32 -13.74 11.91 -10.08
C ASN A 32 -12.44 11.17 -9.69
N TYR A 33 -12.59 10.02 -9.01
CA TYR A 33 -11.51 9.25 -8.38
C TYR A 33 -10.32 8.96 -9.32
N GLU A 34 -10.58 8.82 -10.62
CA GLU A 34 -9.56 8.64 -11.63
C GLU A 34 -8.67 9.89 -11.81
N THR A 35 -9.26 11.08 -11.78
CA THR A 35 -8.56 12.35 -11.99
C THR A 35 -7.62 12.69 -10.83
N ASP A 36 -8.06 12.46 -9.58
CA ASP A 36 -7.23 12.67 -8.40
C ASP A 36 -6.02 11.72 -8.37
N ASN A 37 -6.22 10.45 -8.76
CA ASN A 37 -5.13 9.48 -8.87
C ASN A 37 -4.09 9.88 -9.94
N ILE A 38 -4.53 10.49 -11.05
CA ILE A 38 -3.66 10.95 -12.14
C ILE A 38 -2.83 12.16 -11.70
N PHE A 39 -3.47 13.14 -11.06
CA PHE A 39 -2.80 14.34 -10.52
C PHE A 39 -1.71 13.97 -9.51
N PHE A 40 -2.04 13.17 -8.50
CA PHE A 40 -1.05 12.76 -7.50
C PHE A 40 0.09 11.93 -8.11
N THR A 41 -0.22 11.04 -9.05
CA THR A 41 0.78 10.25 -9.77
C THR A 41 1.75 11.13 -10.55
N ALA A 42 1.21 12.10 -11.29
CA ALA A 42 1.98 13.06 -12.06
C ALA A 42 2.96 13.82 -11.15
N GLN A 43 2.52 14.22 -9.96
CA GLN A 43 3.36 14.86 -8.96
C GLN A 43 4.42 13.92 -8.38
N ILE A 44 4.08 12.67 -8.04
CA ILE A 44 5.04 11.68 -7.49
C ILE A 44 6.17 11.42 -8.48
N LEU A 45 5.81 11.29 -9.77
CA LEU A 45 6.73 10.95 -10.84
C LEU A 45 7.39 12.17 -11.49
N ASP A 46 7.02 13.40 -11.11
CA ASP A 46 7.50 14.65 -11.73
C ASP A 46 7.28 14.65 -13.26
N THR A 47 6.06 14.34 -13.69
CA THR A 47 5.70 14.20 -15.11
C THR A 47 4.35 14.84 -15.40
N ASP A 48 4.05 15.08 -16.67
CA ASP A 48 2.79 15.68 -17.09
C ASP A 48 1.61 14.72 -16.87
N GLU A 49 0.49 15.24 -16.35
CA GLU A 49 -0.76 14.50 -16.16
C GLU A 49 -1.26 13.87 -17.46
N SER A 50 -1.13 14.57 -18.59
CA SER A 50 -1.55 14.05 -19.90
C SER A 50 -0.76 12.80 -20.33
N LYS A 51 0.47 12.60 -19.81
CA LYS A 51 1.21 11.36 -20.05
C LYS A 51 0.65 10.24 -19.19
N ILE A 52 0.39 10.51 -17.91
CA ILE A 52 -0.21 9.53 -16.98
C ILE A 52 -1.58 9.09 -17.46
N GLN A 53 -2.43 10.04 -17.87
CA GLN A 53 -3.76 9.77 -18.43
C GLN A 53 -3.70 8.79 -19.60
N LYS A 54 -2.72 8.93 -20.51
CA LYS A 54 -2.56 8.00 -21.65
C LYS A 54 -2.25 6.56 -21.20
N TYR A 55 -1.44 6.41 -20.15
CA TYR A 55 -1.15 5.08 -19.59
C TYR A 55 -2.40 4.49 -18.92
N VAL A 56 -3.07 5.28 -18.06
CA VAL A 56 -4.28 4.84 -17.33
C VAL A 56 -5.39 4.44 -18.29
N THR A 57 -5.67 5.26 -19.31
CA THR A 57 -6.68 4.93 -20.33
C THR A 57 -6.34 3.68 -21.14
N LYS A 58 -5.05 3.35 -21.27
CA LYS A 58 -4.61 2.18 -22.05
C LYS A 58 -4.62 0.89 -21.24
N SER A 59 -4.17 0.92 -19.98
CA SER A 59 -4.10 -0.28 -19.14
C SER A 59 -5.36 -0.52 -18.32
N ASN A 60 -6.17 0.52 -18.08
CA ASN A 60 -7.22 0.53 -17.06
C ASN A 60 -6.71 0.15 -15.65
N ASP A 61 -5.40 0.28 -15.42
CA ASP A 61 -4.70 -0.05 -14.18
C ASP A 61 -3.71 1.09 -13.86
N ILE A 62 -3.97 1.75 -12.73
CA ILE A 62 -3.19 2.90 -12.25
C ILE A 62 -1.79 2.48 -11.79
N ALA A 63 -1.65 1.36 -11.08
CA ALA A 63 -0.35 0.91 -10.57
C ALA A 63 0.58 0.54 -11.73
N LEU A 64 0.06 -0.22 -12.71
CA LEU A 64 0.79 -0.56 -13.92
C LEU A 64 1.15 0.70 -14.75
N SER A 65 0.24 1.67 -14.81
CA SER A 65 0.49 2.96 -15.48
C SER A 65 1.63 3.75 -14.85
N ILE A 66 1.67 3.77 -13.51
CA ILE A 66 2.74 4.40 -12.73
C ILE A 66 4.08 3.71 -13.03
N GLY A 67 4.11 2.39 -13.00
CA GLY A 67 5.29 1.60 -13.36
C GLY A 67 5.80 1.99 -14.75
N HIS A 68 4.94 1.95 -15.78
CA HIS A 68 5.33 2.29 -17.14
C HIS A 68 5.80 3.74 -17.32
N ALA A 69 5.18 4.70 -16.63
CA ALA A 69 5.61 6.09 -16.66
C ALA A 69 6.96 6.31 -15.95
N HIS A 70 7.26 5.45 -14.96
CA HIS A 70 8.47 5.50 -14.14
C HIS A 70 9.69 4.81 -14.78
N ASP A 71 9.48 3.72 -15.52
CA ASP A 71 10.51 2.85 -16.12
C ASP A 71 11.64 3.63 -16.86
N LYS A 72 11.30 4.75 -17.50
CA LYS A 72 12.27 5.57 -18.24
C LYS A 72 13.13 6.51 -17.38
N LYS A 73 12.81 6.69 -16.10
CA LYS A 73 13.43 7.71 -15.22
C LYS A 73 14.47 7.15 -14.26
N VAL A 74 14.34 5.91 -13.80
CA VAL A 74 15.23 5.33 -12.80
C VAL A 74 15.99 4.15 -13.41
N LYS A 75 17.29 4.34 -13.63
CA LYS A 75 18.20 3.30 -14.17
C LYS A 75 18.78 2.37 -13.09
N ASN A 76 18.26 2.41 -11.86
CA ASN A 76 18.76 1.52 -10.80
C ASN A 76 18.44 0.07 -11.16
N GLU A 77 19.44 -0.80 -11.07
CA GLU A 77 19.26 -2.21 -11.45
C GLU A 77 18.48 -3.01 -10.39
N LYS A 78 18.48 -2.58 -9.12
CA LYS A 78 17.69 -3.15 -8.00
C LYS A 78 17.41 -2.12 -6.91
N CYS A 79 16.22 -2.10 -6.31
CA CYS A 79 16.01 -1.43 -5.03
C CYS A 79 16.55 -2.29 -3.88
N GLY A 80 17.35 -1.68 -3.00
CA GLY A 80 17.89 -2.34 -1.81
C GLY A 80 16.98 -2.24 -0.58
N TRP A 81 15.66 -2.12 -0.74
CA TRP A 81 14.76 -2.03 0.41
C TRP A 81 14.39 -3.43 0.91
N SER A 82 14.69 -3.71 2.18
CA SER A 82 14.20 -4.90 2.85
C SER A 82 12.70 -4.77 3.17
N LEU A 83 12.04 -5.90 3.42
CA LEU A 83 10.64 -5.92 3.87
C LEU A 83 10.44 -5.10 5.16
N GLN A 84 11.36 -5.17 6.14
CA GLN A 84 11.24 -4.35 7.36
C GLN A 84 11.37 -2.85 7.07
N LYS A 85 12.16 -2.47 6.06
CA LYS A 85 12.27 -1.07 5.64
C LYS A 85 10.98 -0.60 4.95
N LEU A 86 10.39 -1.47 4.12
CA LEU A 86 9.11 -1.21 3.47
C LEU A 86 7.98 -1.06 4.49
N GLU A 87 7.92 -1.95 5.48
CA GLU A 87 6.96 -1.90 6.58
C GLU A 87 7.06 -0.57 7.36
N ARG A 88 8.24 -0.20 7.84
CA ARG A 88 8.44 1.11 8.52
C ARG A 88 8.09 2.29 7.64
N TYR A 89 8.34 2.18 6.34
CA TYR A 89 7.98 3.23 5.38
C TYR A 89 6.45 3.37 5.26
N LEU A 90 5.71 2.26 5.16
CA LEU A 90 4.25 2.24 5.09
C LEU A 90 3.60 2.66 6.40
N GLU A 91 4.16 2.24 7.54
CA GLU A 91 3.73 2.68 8.87
C GLU A 91 3.88 4.18 9.01
N LYS A 92 5.02 4.75 8.62
CA LYS A 92 5.20 6.20 8.60
C LYS A 92 4.19 6.88 7.68
N LEU A 93 3.97 6.36 6.46
CA LEU A 93 2.98 6.89 5.52
C LEU A 93 1.58 6.94 6.14
N SER A 94 1.21 5.93 6.94
CA SER A 94 -0.08 5.85 7.63
C SER A 94 -0.33 6.90 8.70
N GLY A 95 0.74 7.46 9.26
CA GLY A 95 0.67 8.50 10.28
C GLY A 95 0.72 9.92 9.74
N LEU A 96 0.82 10.12 8.41
CA LEU A 96 0.87 11.43 7.79
C LEU A 96 -0.54 11.90 7.42
N ASP A 97 -1.00 12.97 8.05
CA ASP A 97 -2.32 13.56 7.79
C ASP A 97 -2.29 14.69 6.75
N GLU A 98 -1.12 15.29 6.50
CA GLU A 98 -0.95 16.39 5.55
C GLU A 98 -0.61 15.90 4.13
N ASP A 99 -1.31 16.43 3.12
CA ASP A 99 -1.14 16.05 1.70
C ASP A 99 0.29 16.27 1.20
N ASP A 100 0.91 17.40 1.52
CA ASP A 100 2.28 17.71 1.13
C ASP A 100 3.28 16.74 1.78
N ALA A 101 3.05 16.37 3.05
CA ALA A 101 3.91 15.42 3.75
C ALA A 101 3.79 14.01 3.14
N ARG A 102 2.57 13.56 2.81
CA ARG A 102 2.31 12.30 2.10
C ARG A 102 2.97 12.31 0.72
N LEU A 103 2.78 13.37 -0.05
CA LEU A 103 3.36 13.52 -1.39
C LEU A 103 4.89 13.46 -1.36
N ASN A 104 5.52 14.17 -0.42
CA ASN A 104 6.98 14.16 -0.27
C ASN A 104 7.51 12.78 0.13
N HIS A 105 6.79 12.06 1.00
CA HIS A 105 7.14 10.69 1.39
C HIS A 105 7.02 9.72 0.20
N LEU A 106 5.98 9.84 -0.62
CA LEU A 106 5.80 9.06 -1.86
C LEU A 106 6.88 9.37 -2.91
N LYS A 107 7.19 10.65 -3.13
CA LYS A 107 8.30 11.10 -4.01
C LYS A 107 9.64 10.50 -3.56
N PHE A 108 9.86 10.35 -2.27
CA PHE A 108 11.08 9.75 -1.74
C PHE A 108 11.26 8.29 -2.17
N ALA A 109 10.19 7.49 -2.13
CA ALA A 109 10.21 6.10 -2.59
C ALA A 109 10.36 6.01 -4.11
N ALA A 110 9.57 6.78 -4.87
CA ALA A 110 9.60 6.76 -6.33
C ALA A 110 10.98 7.08 -6.92
N LYS A 111 11.78 7.94 -6.27
CA LYS A 111 13.15 8.24 -6.73
C LYS A 111 14.16 7.09 -6.55
N ARG A 112 13.80 6.02 -5.82
CA ARG A 112 14.74 4.97 -5.36
C ARG A 112 14.35 3.57 -5.81
N MET A 113 13.06 3.32 -5.98
CA MET A 113 12.53 2.07 -6.47
C MET A 113 12.65 1.99 -7.99
N ARG A 114 12.75 0.79 -8.54
CA ARG A 114 12.47 0.51 -9.96
C ARG A 114 10.98 0.56 -10.22
N TYR A 115 10.60 0.49 -11.49
CA TYR A 115 9.21 0.55 -11.90
C TYR A 115 8.35 -0.57 -11.32
N ASP A 116 8.87 -1.81 -11.31
CA ASP A 116 8.18 -3.02 -10.83
C ASP A 116 7.97 -2.96 -9.30
N GLU A 117 8.97 -2.49 -8.58
CA GLU A 117 8.90 -2.31 -7.13
C GLU A 117 7.98 -1.15 -6.73
N LEU A 118 8.00 -0.06 -7.50
CA LEU A 118 7.10 1.08 -7.28
C LEU A 118 5.65 0.69 -7.58
N GLU A 119 5.40 -0.09 -8.63
CA GLU A 119 4.09 -0.66 -8.92
C GLU A 119 3.56 -1.46 -7.73
N VAL A 120 4.35 -2.40 -7.20
CA VAL A 120 3.97 -3.19 -6.02
C VAL A 120 3.73 -2.31 -4.79
N LEU A 121 4.56 -1.28 -4.55
CA LEU A 121 4.34 -0.34 -3.46
C LEU A 121 2.98 0.38 -3.58
N ILE A 122 2.63 0.84 -4.79
CA ILE A 122 1.36 1.52 -5.02
C ILE A 122 0.18 0.55 -4.83
N ARG A 123 0.32 -0.69 -5.29
CA ARG A 123 -0.66 -1.77 -5.04
C ARG A 123 -0.89 -2.01 -3.55
N LEU A 124 0.18 -2.06 -2.75
CA LEU A 124 0.09 -2.19 -1.29
C LEU A 124 -0.63 -0.99 -0.64
N ILE A 125 -0.32 0.23 -1.08
CA ILE A 125 -0.97 1.46 -0.59
C ILE A 125 -2.47 1.47 -0.92
N ARG A 126 -2.83 1.02 -2.12
CA ARG A 126 -4.23 0.92 -2.59
C ARG A 126 -4.98 -0.29 -2.02
N LYS A 127 -4.26 -1.22 -1.37
CA LYS A 127 -4.77 -2.51 -0.90
C LYS A 127 -5.35 -3.37 -2.02
N ASP A 128 -4.71 -3.30 -3.19
CA ASP A 128 -5.09 -4.00 -4.39
C ASP A 128 -3.83 -4.59 -5.03
N LEU A 129 -3.54 -5.84 -4.71
CA LEU A 129 -2.36 -6.56 -5.21
C LEU A 129 -2.60 -7.22 -6.58
N ASP A 130 -3.84 -7.19 -7.09
CA ASP A 130 -4.25 -7.86 -8.34
C ASP A 130 -3.75 -9.32 -8.42
N THR A 131 -3.83 -10.02 -7.29
CA THR A 131 -3.59 -11.46 -7.23
C THR A 131 -4.94 -12.13 -7.05
N ASP A 132 -5.32 -13.03 -7.95
CA ASP A 132 -6.51 -13.91 -7.79
C ASP A 132 -6.43 -14.84 -6.56
N ALA A 133 -5.40 -14.67 -5.72
CA ALA A 133 -5.17 -15.40 -4.49
C ALA A 133 -5.92 -14.75 -3.32
N ASP A 134 -6.91 -15.47 -2.80
CA ASP A 134 -7.53 -15.15 -1.52
C ASP A 134 -6.65 -15.57 -0.33
N ALA A 135 -7.01 -15.12 0.88
CA ALA A 135 -6.30 -15.47 2.10
C ALA A 135 -6.18 -16.99 2.29
N LYS A 136 -7.18 -17.76 1.86
CA LYS A 136 -7.17 -19.23 1.90
C LYS A 136 -6.10 -19.82 1.00
N THR A 137 -5.99 -19.32 -0.22
CA THR A 137 -4.98 -19.74 -1.21
C THR A 137 -3.59 -19.44 -0.71
N ILE A 138 -3.36 -18.24 -0.18
CA ILE A 138 -2.07 -17.82 0.38
C ILE A 138 -1.70 -18.68 1.60
N LEU A 139 -2.60 -18.81 2.57
CA LEU A 139 -2.33 -19.53 3.82
C LEU A 139 -2.18 -21.04 3.61
N LYS A 140 -2.90 -21.63 2.65
CA LYS A 140 -2.70 -23.03 2.26
C LYS A 140 -1.27 -23.29 1.76
N GLY A 141 -0.64 -22.30 1.13
CA GLY A 141 0.77 -22.37 0.72
C GLY A 141 1.76 -22.39 1.88
N VAL A 142 1.37 -21.93 3.07
CA VAL A 142 2.17 -21.97 4.30
C VAL A 142 1.99 -23.32 5.01
N ASN A 143 0.73 -23.69 5.30
CA ASN A 143 0.37 -24.95 5.95
C ASN A 143 -1.11 -25.27 5.67
N GLU A 144 -1.47 -26.55 5.52
CA GLU A 144 -2.86 -26.98 5.31
C GLU A 144 -3.83 -26.51 6.40
N LYS A 145 -3.36 -26.32 7.64
CA LYS A 145 -4.16 -25.85 8.79
C LYS A 145 -4.08 -24.33 9.02
N ALA A 146 -3.20 -23.61 8.32
CA ALA A 146 -2.96 -22.19 8.55
C ALA A 146 -4.24 -21.36 8.38
N PHE A 147 -5.08 -21.69 7.40
CA PHE A 147 -6.34 -20.98 7.20
C PHE A 147 -7.29 -21.13 8.40
N SER A 148 -7.42 -22.33 8.97
CA SER A 148 -8.26 -22.56 10.15
C SER A 148 -7.74 -21.82 11.39
N VAL A 149 -6.42 -21.71 11.54
CA VAL A 149 -5.82 -20.94 12.65
C VAL A 149 -6.02 -19.45 12.42
N PHE A 150 -5.88 -18.97 11.18
CA PHE A 150 -6.15 -17.58 10.83
C PHE A 150 -7.59 -17.15 11.14
N GLU A 151 -8.58 -17.99 10.85
CA GLU A 151 -9.99 -17.69 11.15
C GLU A 151 -10.26 -17.55 12.66
N GLN A 152 -9.47 -18.21 13.52
CA GLN A 152 -9.65 -18.22 14.97
C GLN A 152 -8.78 -17.17 15.68
N ASP A 153 -7.50 -17.16 15.37
CA ASP A 153 -6.44 -16.45 16.11
C ASP A 153 -5.80 -15.31 15.29
N GLY A 154 -6.23 -15.12 14.04
CA GLY A 154 -5.63 -14.15 13.11
C GLY A 154 -4.25 -14.57 12.60
N LEU A 155 -3.58 -13.65 11.89
CA LEU A 155 -2.29 -13.94 11.23
C LEU A 155 -1.17 -14.22 12.25
N ASP A 156 -1.17 -13.54 13.40
CA ASP A 156 -0.20 -13.75 14.48
C ASP A 156 -0.22 -15.21 14.95
N GLY A 157 -1.41 -15.78 15.13
CA GLY A 157 -1.56 -17.16 15.57
C GLY A 157 -1.09 -18.20 14.55
N VAL A 158 -1.04 -17.85 13.27
CA VAL A 158 -0.45 -18.69 12.21
C VAL A 158 1.06 -18.69 12.26
N VAL A 159 1.68 -17.55 12.55
CA VAL A 159 3.15 -17.41 12.57
C VAL A 159 3.77 -18.08 13.80
N GLU A 160 3.03 -18.18 14.90
CA GLU A 160 3.47 -18.79 16.16
C GLU A 160 3.40 -20.34 16.18
N LYS A 161 2.83 -21.00 15.16
CA LYS A 161 2.58 -22.46 15.10
C LYS A 161 3.27 -23.13 13.91
#